data_AF-A0A3D2L4B5-F1
#
_entry.id   AF-A0A3D2L4B5-F1
#
_cell.length_a   1.000
_cell.length_b   1.000
_cell.length_c   1.000
_cell.angle_alpha   90.00
_cell.angle_beta   90.00
_cell.angle_gamma   90.00
#
_symmetry.space_group_name_H-M   'P 1'
#
loop_
_entity.id
_entity.type
_entity.pdbx_description
1 polymer ?
#
loop_
_entity_poly.entity_id
_entity_poly.type
_entity_poly.pdbx_seq_one_letter_code
_entity_poly.pdbx_strand_id
1 'polypeptide(L)' 'NGPVDDDVLIVGAGLAGLFLALQLAPRPCTVISPAPLGQAASSAWAQGGLAAAMHPLDSP' A
#
# COMPACT_ATOMS: atom_id res chain seq x y z
N ASN A 1 0.53 15.56 -27.37
CA ASN A 1 1.36 14.69 -26.50
C ASN A 1 1.90 15.56 -25.39
N GLY A 2 1.13 15.69 -24.29
CA GLY A 2 1.58 16.45 -23.13
C GLY A 2 2.84 15.83 -22.52
N PRO A 3 3.50 16.51 -21.57
CA PRO A 3 4.58 15.89 -20.82
C PRO A 3 4.04 14.57 -20.26
N VAL A 4 4.79 13.48 -20.41
CA VAL A 4 4.56 12.29 -19.59
C VAL A 4 4.89 12.77 -18.19
N ASP A 5 3.89 13.26 -17.46
CA ASP A 5 4.00 13.39 -16.02
C ASP A 5 4.47 12.01 -15.52
N ASP A 6 5.46 11.97 -14.64
CA ASP A 6 6.00 10.72 -14.09
C ASP A 6 4.92 10.05 -13.21
N ASP A 7 3.88 9.51 -13.83
CA ASP A 7 2.71 8.93 -13.19
C ASP A 7 3.09 7.56 -12.61
N VAL A 8 2.88 7.40 -11.31
CA VAL A 8 3.19 6.12 -10.64
C VAL A 8 2.02 5.15 -10.85
N LEU A 9 2.30 4.02 -11.49
CA LEU A 9 1.39 2.89 -11.56
C LEU A 9 1.73 1.86 -10.47
N ILE A 10 0.76 1.55 -9.61
CA ILE A 10 0.87 0.54 -8.55
C ILE A 10 0.00 -0.66 -8.93
N VAL A 11 0.63 -1.81 -9.15
CA VAL A 11 -0.07 -3.07 -9.47
C VAL A 11 -0.25 -3.88 -8.19
N GLY A 12 -1.50 -3.95 -7.72
CA GLY A 12 -1.87 -4.67 -6.51
C GLY A 12 -2.29 -3.72 -5.38
N ALA A 13 -3.54 -3.86 -4.93
CA ALA A 13 -4.11 -3.05 -3.86
C ALA A 13 -4.16 -3.77 -2.51
N GLY A 14 -3.06 -4.47 -2.18
CA GLY A 14 -2.81 -4.96 -0.82
C GLY A 14 -2.23 -3.87 0.09
N LEU A 15 -1.90 -4.23 1.34
CA LEU A 15 -1.37 -3.30 2.34
C LEU A 15 -0.17 -2.49 1.80
N ALA A 16 0.79 -3.15 1.14
CA ALA A 16 1.98 -2.49 0.62
C ALA A 16 1.66 -1.47 -0.49
N GLY A 17 0.78 -1.81 -1.44
CA GLY A 17 0.43 -0.93 -2.55
C GLY A 17 -0.35 0.31 -2.10
N LEU A 18 -1.30 0.12 -1.17
CA LEU A 18 -2.05 1.22 -0.59
C LEU A 18 -1.19 2.09 0.33
N PHE A 19 -0.28 1.49 1.11
CA PHE A 19 0.70 2.23 1.90
C PHE A 19 1.60 3.09 1.01
N LEU A 20 2.11 2.53 -0.10
CA LEU A 20 2.90 3.29 -1.07
C LEU A 20 2.09 4.47 -1.66
N ALA A 21 0.83 4.25 -2.05
CA ALA A 21 -0.02 5.30 -2.59
C ALA A 21 -0.18 6.48 -1.60
N LEU A 22 -0.33 6.19 -0.30
CA LEU A 22 -0.38 7.21 0.74
C LEU A 22 0.96 7.94 0.91
N GLN A 23 2.08 7.20 0.89
CA GLN A 23 3.41 7.78 1.01
C GLN A 23 3.81 8.67 -0.17
N LEU A 24 3.18 8.49 -1.33
CA LEU A 24 3.42 9.32 -2.51
C LEU A 24 2.71 10.67 -2.44
N ALA A 25 1.71 10.86 -1.59
CA ALA A 25 0.95 12.11 -1.52
C ALA A 25 1.88 13.33 -1.32
N PRO A 26 1.70 14.43 -2.08
CA PRO A 26 0.59 14.72 -2.99
C PRO A 26 0.81 14.26 -4.44
N ARG A 27 1.87 13.52 -4.76
CA ARG A 27 2.13 13.03 -6.12
C ARG A 27 1.00 12.09 -6.56
N PRO A 28 0.37 12.34 -7.72
CA PRO A 28 -0.65 11.44 -8.27
C PRO A 28 -0.10 10.03 -8.51
N CYS A 29 -0.93 9.02 -8.23
CA CYS A 29 -0.67 7.64 -8.58
C CYS A 29 -1.96 6.90 -8.94
N THR A 30 -1.85 5.86 -9.77
CA THR A 30 -2.95 4.96 -10.12
C THR A 30 -2.70 3.60 -9.48
N VAL A 31 -3.68 3.08 -8.74
CA VAL A 31 -3.64 1.73 -8.16
C VAL A 31 -4.59 0.82 -8.92
N ILE A 32 -4.09 -0.33 -9.39
CA ILE A 32 -4.91 -1.35 -10.05
C ILE A 32 -5.10 -2.55 -9.11
N SER A 33 -6.33 -3.05 -9.05
CA SER A 33 -6.71 -4.23 -8.27
C SER A 33 -7.56 -5.19 -9.11
N PRO A 34 -7.35 -6.52 -9.02
CA PRO A 34 -8.14 -7.50 -9.75
C PRO A 34 -9.56 -7.71 -9.18
N ALA A 35 -9.85 -7.15 -8.00
CA ALA A 35 -11.14 -7.22 -7.30
C ALA A 35 -11.36 -5.95 -6.47
N PRO A 36 -12.57 -5.71 -5.93
CA PRO A 36 -12.79 -4.58 -5.02
C PRO A 36 -11.81 -4.59 -3.85
N LEU A 37 -11.46 -3.40 -3.37
CA LEU A 37 -10.51 -3.23 -2.26
C LEU A 37 -10.98 -3.99 -1.02
N GLY A 38 -10.03 -4.63 -0.34
CA GLY A 38 -10.31 -5.40 0.87
C GLY A 38 -10.93 -6.79 0.64
N GLN A 39 -11.17 -7.23 -0.60
CA GLN A 39 -11.80 -8.54 -0.85
C GLN A 39 -10.80 -9.63 -1.25
N ALA A 40 -9.84 -9.32 -2.12
CA ALA A 40 -8.94 -10.33 -2.69
C ALA A 40 -7.49 -10.28 -2.17
N ALA A 41 -7.06 -9.17 -1.57
CA ALA A 41 -5.69 -9.06 -1.08
C ALA A 41 -5.49 -9.93 0.18
N SER A 42 -4.37 -10.65 0.26
CA SER A 42 -4.01 -11.45 1.45
C SER A 42 -4.01 -10.64 2.75
N SER A 43 -3.69 -9.34 2.66
CA SER A 43 -3.75 -8.41 3.78
C SER A 43 -5.13 -8.31 4.45
N ALA A 44 -6.22 -8.49 3.70
CA ALA A 44 -7.58 -8.46 4.26
C ALA A 44 -7.91 -9.70 5.12
N TRP A 45 -7.15 -10.78 4.91
CA TRP A 45 -7.35 -12.06 5.60
C TRP A 45 -6.31 -12.30 6.70
N ALA A 46 -5.49 -11.29 7.03
CA ALA A 46 -4.46 -11.42 8.06
C ALA A 46 -5.09 -11.57 9.45
N GLN A 47 -4.68 -12.58 10.21
CA GLN A 47 -5.28 -12.93 11.51
C GLN A 47 -4.32 -12.76 12.71
N GLY A 48 -3.01 -12.91 12.49
CA GLY A 48 -2.04 -12.95 13.60
C GLY A 48 -1.68 -11.58 14.18
N GLY A 49 -1.64 -10.53 13.35
CA GLY A 49 -1.18 -9.20 13.72
C GLY A 49 0.14 -8.81 13.05
N LEU A 50 0.57 -7.56 13.28
CA LEU A 50 1.84 -7.01 12.79
C LEU A 50 2.81 -6.88 13.97
N ALA A 51 3.97 -7.53 13.90
CA ALA A 51 5.01 -7.36 14.90
C ALA A 51 5.61 -5.95 14.82
N ALA A 52 5.76 -5.30 15.97
CA ALA A 52 6.41 -4.00 16.09
C ALA A 52 7.06 -3.88 17.48
N ALA A 53 8.22 -3.23 17.53
CA ALA A 53 8.89 -2.84 18.77
C ALA A 53 8.16 -1.63 19.37
N MET A 54 7.17 -1.90 20.21
CA MET A 54 6.27 -0.88 20.75
C MET A 54 6.62 -0.51 22.19
N HIS A 55 7.27 -1.40 22.94
CA HIS A 55 7.69 -1.11 24.29
C HIS A 55 8.97 -0.24 24.27
N PRO A 56 9.13 0.74 25.19
CA PRO A 56 10.33 1.59 25.23
C PRO A 56 11.67 0.84 25.40
N LEU A 57 11.62 -0.43 25.83
CA LEU A 57 12.79 -1.31 25.98
C LEU A 57 12.91 -2.38 24.87
N ASP A 58 12.01 -2.39 23.88
CA ASP A 58 12.16 -3.28 22.72
C ASP A 58 13.29 -2.78 21.81
N SER A 59 13.91 -3.70 21.06
CA SER A 59 14.84 -3.37 19.97
C SER A 59 14.28 -3.83 18.61
N PRO A 60 14.59 -3.13 17.51
CA PRO A 60 14.18 -3.52 16.15
C PRO A 60 14.81 -4.83 15.67
#